data_AF-M6FAC6-F1
#
_entry.id   AF-M6FAC6-F1
#
_cell.length_a   1.000
_cell.length_b   1.000
_cell.length_c   1.000
_cell.angle_alpha   90.00
_cell.angle_beta   90.00
_cell.angle_gamma   90.00
#
_symmetry.space_group_name_H-M   'P 1'
#
loop_
_entity.id
_entity.type
_entity.pdbx_description
1 polymer ?
#
loop_
_entity_poly.entity_id
_entity_poly.type
_entity_poly.pdbx_seq_one_letter_code
_entity_poly.pdbx_strand_id
1 'polypeptide(L)'
;MTASALAQGKKISFRAKEDTVCPICNEVHQKENMFQGGGRLIAGKLTIELRRLYEKNKKFGRVSPNDYVISVCPRCLYSSFSKDWSALDAEEIEKVRSQFDTRRSNLEKILGPLDFYQDRNLVLGAASYLLAIECYQNRKATVAPTPKKAVCSVRGAWYFEDLNNDFPNMGFDKVRDLLYQKAAGWYTETMEIMQSGSEPVDQASYILGPDTDKNWAFDGVIYLSAYLTMKFRDELASDPAAKLNLLVRAKRTLSRLYGSGKGSKSKPSVIIDMAKELYDEYSKLIEEMGGEK
;
A
#
# COMPACT_ATOMS: atom_id res chain seq x y z
N MET A 1 32.39 -25.65 20.22
CA MET A 1 31.52 -24.68 19.50
C MET A 1 30.63 -24.01 20.52
N THR A 2 30.75 -22.69 20.70
CA THR A 2 30.03 -21.94 21.75
C THR A 2 28.58 -21.68 21.33
N ALA A 3 27.67 -21.56 22.30
CA ALA A 3 26.24 -21.28 22.08
C ALA A 3 25.96 -20.04 21.21
N SER A 4 26.93 -19.11 21.10
CA SER A 4 26.88 -17.94 20.21
C SER A 4 26.94 -18.29 18.70
N ALA A 5 27.60 -19.39 18.34
CA ALA A 5 27.64 -19.87 16.95
C ALA A 5 26.34 -20.56 16.50
N LEU A 6 25.56 -21.09 17.45
CA LEU A 6 24.27 -21.76 17.20
C LEU A 6 23.09 -20.77 17.12
N ALA A 7 23.26 -19.53 17.60
CA ALA A 7 22.25 -18.47 17.54
C ALA A 7 22.31 -17.64 16.23
N GLN A 8 23.24 -17.92 15.31
CA GLN A 8 23.30 -17.27 13.99
C GLN A 8 22.32 -17.94 13.01
N GLY A 9 21.03 -17.88 13.31
CA GLY A 9 20.06 -17.77 12.22
C GLY A 9 20.50 -16.58 11.34
N LYS A 10 20.72 -16.79 10.04
CA LYS A 10 21.21 -15.69 9.19
C LYS A 10 20.15 -14.58 9.19
N LYS A 11 20.53 -13.38 9.66
CA LYS A 11 19.63 -12.23 9.81
C LYS A 11 19.01 -11.80 8.46
N ILE A 12 17.73 -11.42 8.51
CA ILE A 12 16.96 -10.88 7.37
C ILE A 12 17.06 -9.35 7.28
N SER A 13 17.32 -8.70 8.40
CA SER A 13 17.38 -7.25 8.55
C SER A 13 18.49 -6.81 9.51
N PHE A 14 18.75 -5.50 9.52
CA PHE A 14 19.67 -4.84 10.43
C PHE A 14 19.13 -3.46 10.82
N ARG A 15 19.56 -2.95 11.97
CA ARG A 15 19.29 -1.58 12.39
C ARG A 15 20.34 -0.64 11.78
N ALA A 16 19.90 0.48 11.23
CA ALA A 16 20.79 1.53 10.72
C ALA A 16 21.75 2.00 11.82
N LYS A 17 22.95 2.43 11.44
CA LYS A 17 23.92 2.95 12.40
C LYS A 17 23.54 4.33 12.87
N GLU A 18 22.93 5.10 11.97
CA GLU A 18 22.45 6.44 12.22
C GLU A 18 21.15 6.40 13.02
N ASP A 19 21.11 7.20 14.07
CA ASP A 19 19.91 7.38 14.86
C ASP A 19 18.86 8.16 14.08
N THR A 20 17.62 7.69 14.17
CA THR A 20 16.42 8.38 13.70
C THR A 20 15.75 9.05 14.90
N VAL A 21 15.56 10.36 14.82
CA VAL A 21 14.80 11.12 15.83
C VAL A 21 13.35 11.25 15.34
N CYS A 22 12.39 10.88 16.16
CA CYS A 22 10.98 11.09 15.85
C CYS A 22 10.61 12.58 15.99
N PRO A 23 10.07 13.24 14.95
CA PRO A 23 9.71 14.66 15.05
C PRO A 23 8.50 14.93 15.94
N ILE A 24 7.74 13.89 16.32
CA ILE A 24 6.53 14.03 17.14
C ILE A 24 6.84 13.98 18.63
N CYS A 25 7.67 13.02 19.06
CA CYS A 25 7.93 12.72 20.47
C CYS A 25 9.42 12.71 20.85
N ASN A 26 10.31 13.05 19.92
CA ASN A 26 11.77 13.07 20.09
C ASN A 26 12.40 11.72 20.46
N GLU A 27 11.68 10.61 20.28
CA GLU A 27 12.22 9.27 20.48
C GLU A 27 13.39 9.00 19.54
N VAL A 28 14.54 8.64 20.11
CA VAL A 28 15.74 8.23 19.39
C VAL A 28 15.69 6.73 19.20
N HIS A 29 15.69 6.28 17.94
CA HIS A 29 15.61 4.87 17.59
C HIS A 29 16.32 4.61 16.27
N GLN A 30 16.66 3.36 15.99
CA GLN A 30 17.31 3.00 14.73
C GLN A 30 16.31 2.37 13.78
N LYS A 31 16.27 2.91 12.55
CA LYS A 31 15.44 2.34 11.48
C LYS A 31 15.94 0.94 11.13
N GLU A 32 15.02 -0.01 11.07
CA GLU A 32 15.30 -1.35 10.56
C GLU A 32 15.27 -1.36 9.03
N ASN A 33 16.29 -1.95 8.41
CA ASN A 33 16.40 -2.13 6.97
C ASN A 33 16.60 -3.60 6.64
N MET A 34 16.01 -4.06 5.55
CA MET A 34 16.25 -5.40 5.01
C MET A 34 17.66 -5.52 4.45
N PHE A 35 18.31 -6.66 4.64
CA PHE A 35 19.52 -6.98 3.88
C PHE A 35 19.20 -7.17 2.40
N GLN A 36 19.99 -6.55 1.52
CA GLN A 36 19.89 -6.77 0.07
C GLN A 36 20.83 -7.92 -0.36
N GLY A 37 20.37 -8.73 -1.32
CA GLY A 37 21.16 -9.80 -1.94
C GLY A 37 21.34 -11.08 -1.10
N GLY A 38 22.25 -11.93 -1.56
CA GLY A 38 22.59 -13.21 -0.91
C GLY A 38 21.48 -14.27 -0.95
N GLY A 39 20.59 -14.22 -1.95
CA GLY A 39 19.54 -15.21 -2.17
C GLY A 39 18.46 -15.27 -1.08
N ARG A 40 18.28 -14.20 -0.30
CA ARG A 40 17.25 -14.12 0.76
C ARG A 40 15.84 -14.03 0.20
N LEU A 41 15.67 -13.17 -0.80
CA LEU A 41 14.40 -12.87 -1.42
C LEU A 41 14.19 -13.80 -2.62
N ILE A 42 13.11 -14.57 -2.61
CA ILE A 42 12.72 -15.48 -3.69
C ILE A 42 11.45 -14.89 -4.32
N ALA A 43 11.59 -14.29 -5.50
CA ALA A 43 10.48 -13.69 -6.22
C ALA A 43 9.53 -14.79 -6.76
N GLY A 44 8.25 -14.67 -6.44
CA GLY A 44 7.19 -15.55 -6.91
C GLY A 44 6.31 -14.89 -7.98
N LYS A 45 5.06 -15.38 -8.06
CA LYS A 45 4.08 -14.93 -9.06
C LYS A 45 3.72 -13.45 -8.91
N LEU A 46 3.51 -12.78 -10.05
CA LEU A 46 2.87 -11.46 -10.11
C LEU A 46 1.35 -11.68 -10.08
N THR A 47 0.67 -11.05 -9.13
CA THR A 47 -0.79 -11.14 -9.03
C THR A 47 -1.48 -10.15 -9.96
N ILE A 48 -2.79 -10.32 -10.13
CA ILE A 48 -3.65 -9.38 -10.84
C ILE A 48 -3.66 -7.99 -10.18
N GLU A 49 -3.25 -7.88 -8.92
CA GLU A 49 -3.17 -6.63 -8.16
C GLU A 49 -1.81 -5.94 -8.31
N LEU A 50 -1.00 -6.35 -9.29
CA LEU A 50 0.37 -5.87 -9.52
C LEU A 50 1.34 -6.16 -8.36
N ARG A 51 0.92 -6.98 -7.38
CA ARG A 51 1.75 -7.45 -6.27
C ARG A 51 2.69 -8.57 -6.71
N ARG A 52 3.98 -8.45 -6.45
CA ARG A 52 4.93 -9.56 -6.49
C ARG A 52 4.80 -10.37 -5.21
N LEU A 53 4.45 -11.65 -5.32
CA LEU A 53 4.53 -12.57 -4.18
C LEU A 53 5.98 -12.96 -3.93
N TYR A 54 6.30 -13.31 -2.68
CA TYR A 54 7.61 -13.81 -2.30
C TYR A 54 7.48 -15.16 -1.60
N GLU A 55 8.24 -16.14 -2.08
CA GLU A 55 8.21 -17.49 -1.55
C GLU A 55 8.95 -17.56 -0.21
N LYS A 56 8.47 -18.42 0.69
CA LYS A 56 9.16 -18.68 1.97
C LYS A 56 10.52 -19.30 1.67
N ASN A 57 11.57 -18.63 2.13
CA ASN A 57 12.93 -19.11 1.97
C ASN A 57 13.20 -20.22 3.00
N LYS A 58 13.70 -21.37 2.56
CA LYS A 58 14.02 -22.51 3.45
C LYS A 58 14.97 -22.13 4.60
N LYS A 59 15.85 -21.14 4.37
CA LYS A 59 16.86 -20.70 5.33
C LYS A 59 16.42 -19.50 6.17
N PHE A 60 15.70 -18.57 5.55
CA PHE A 60 15.40 -17.25 6.13
C PHE A 60 13.93 -17.07 6.53
N GLY A 61 13.06 -18.03 6.20
CA GLY A 61 11.63 -17.91 6.41
C GLY A 61 10.97 -16.89 5.47
N ARG A 62 9.96 -16.18 5.96
CA ARG A 62 9.27 -15.10 5.23
C ARG A 62 10.18 -13.89 5.13
N VAL A 63 10.42 -13.41 3.92
CA VAL A 63 11.14 -12.16 3.65
C VAL A 63 10.28 -11.30 2.73
N SER A 64 9.86 -10.13 3.21
CA SER A 64 9.04 -9.19 2.43
C SER A 64 9.68 -7.80 2.45
N PRO A 65 10.03 -7.21 1.29
CA PRO A 65 10.59 -5.87 1.23
C PRO A 65 9.62 -4.80 1.75
N ASN A 66 8.31 -5.03 1.61
CA ASN A 66 7.27 -4.12 2.08
C ASN A 66 7.30 -3.90 3.60
N ASP A 67 7.86 -4.84 4.39
CA ASP A 67 7.96 -4.70 5.85
C ASP A 67 8.79 -3.47 6.28
N TYR A 68 9.65 -2.97 5.39
CA TYR A 68 10.69 -1.96 5.68
C TYR A 68 10.48 -0.63 4.97
N VAL A 69 9.40 -0.49 4.18
CA VAL A 69 9.14 0.74 3.41
C VAL A 69 8.65 1.88 4.31
N ILE A 70 7.81 1.54 5.28
CA ILE A 70 7.17 2.50 6.16
C ILE A 70 8.00 2.65 7.44
N SER A 71 8.39 3.89 7.72
CA SER A 71 9.00 4.23 9.01
C SER A 71 7.89 4.30 10.08
N VAL A 72 8.18 3.79 11.28
CA VAL A 72 7.26 3.87 12.43
C VAL A 72 8.07 4.23 13.66
N CYS A 73 7.64 5.24 14.42
CA CYS A 73 8.23 5.55 15.70
C CYS A 73 7.74 4.51 16.73
N PRO A 74 8.66 3.82 17.43
CA PRO A 74 8.25 2.75 18.33
C PRO A 74 7.50 3.26 19.57
N ARG A 75 7.69 4.53 19.93
CA ARG A 75 7.04 5.14 21.09
C ARG A 75 5.66 5.72 20.79
N CYS A 76 5.57 6.65 19.83
CA CYS A 76 4.34 7.40 19.54
C CYS A 76 3.54 6.87 18.34
N LEU A 77 4.00 5.79 17.69
CA LEU A 77 3.35 5.18 16.53
C LEU A 77 3.13 6.15 15.34
N TYR A 78 3.86 7.26 15.29
CA TYR A 78 3.93 8.10 14.09
C TYR A 78 4.51 7.28 12.95
N SER A 79 3.85 7.34 11.79
CA SER A 79 4.22 6.54 10.64
C SER A 79 4.14 7.32 9.34
N SER A 80 5.13 7.13 8.48
CA SER A 80 5.18 7.76 7.16
C SER A 80 6.12 7.00 6.23
N PHE A 81 6.07 7.31 4.93
CA PHE A 81 7.19 7.03 4.04
C PHE A 81 8.43 7.80 4.52
N SER A 82 9.62 7.21 4.31
CA SER A 82 10.87 7.81 4.82
C SER A 82 11.16 9.21 4.27
N LYS A 83 10.71 9.53 3.05
CA LYS A 83 10.87 10.88 2.47
C LYS A 83 10.09 11.97 3.22
N ASP A 84 9.01 11.59 3.89
CA ASP A 84 8.14 12.54 4.59
C ASP A 84 8.36 12.57 6.10
N TRP A 85 9.31 11.77 6.59
CA TRP A 85 9.50 11.53 8.01
C TRP A 85 9.62 12.83 8.79
N SER A 86 10.49 13.73 8.33
CA SER A 86 10.76 15.03 8.96
C SER A 86 9.99 16.19 8.32
N ALA A 87 9.07 15.92 7.38
CA ALA A 87 8.41 16.95 6.57
C ALA A 87 7.09 17.44 7.20
N LEU A 88 7.09 17.75 8.50
CA LEU A 88 5.91 18.25 9.22
C LEU A 88 6.11 19.67 9.72
N ASP A 89 5.04 20.45 9.70
CA ASP A 89 4.98 21.70 10.46
C ASP A 89 4.43 21.48 11.88
N ALA A 90 4.49 22.54 12.71
CA ALA A 90 4.08 22.48 14.11
C ALA A 90 2.60 22.10 14.30
N GLU A 91 1.72 22.50 13.36
CA GLU A 91 0.30 22.18 13.41
C GLU A 91 0.05 20.70 13.13
N GLU A 92 0.72 20.14 12.11
CA GLU A 92 0.66 18.71 11.81
C GLU A 92 1.25 17.87 12.95
N ILE A 93 2.35 18.31 13.56
CA ILE A 93 2.96 17.62 14.71
C ILE A 93 1.96 17.51 15.86
N GLU A 94 1.28 18.59 16.21
CA GLU A 94 0.33 18.59 17.33
C GLU A 94 -0.91 17.74 17.03
N LYS A 95 -1.44 17.80 15.80
CA LYS A 95 -2.54 16.92 15.35
C LYS A 95 -2.17 15.45 15.42
N VAL A 96 -0.99 15.07 14.93
CA VAL A 96 -0.53 13.67 14.95
C VAL A 96 -0.27 13.20 16.38
N ARG A 97 0.26 14.07 17.24
CA ARG A 97 0.54 13.79 18.66
C ARG A 97 -0.73 13.54 19.46
N SER A 98 -1.72 14.43 19.34
CA SER A 98 -2.99 14.36 20.08
C SER A 98 -3.82 13.11 19.79
N GLN A 99 -3.56 12.41 18.69
CA GLN A 99 -4.27 11.19 18.30
C GLN A 99 -3.57 9.89 18.74
N PHE A 100 -2.44 9.97 19.45
CA PHE A 100 -1.63 8.81 19.82
C PHE A 100 -2.42 7.69 20.51
N ASP A 101 -3.19 8.02 21.57
CA ASP A 101 -3.91 7.01 22.35
C ASP A 101 -5.02 6.35 21.52
N THR A 102 -5.75 7.14 20.73
CA THR A 102 -6.77 6.64 19.80
C THR A 102 -6.15 5.69 18.77
N ARG A 103 -5.02 6.09 18.18
CA ARG A 103 -4.28 5.29 17.19
C ARG A 103 -3.87 3.94 17.75
N ARG A 104 -3.26 3.96 18.95
CA ARG A 104 -2.84 2.73 19.65
C ARG A 104 -4.05 1.85 19.93
N SER A 105 -5.10 2.41 20.52
CA SER A 105 -6.32 1.65 20.86
C SER A 105 -6.96 1.00 19.63
N ASN A 106 -7.10 1.72 18.53
CA ASN A 106 -7.69 1.20 17.30
C ASN A 106 -6.86 0.07 16.70
N LEU A 107 -5.53 0.23 16.70
CA LEU A 107 -4.63 -0.76 16.14
C LEU A 107 -4.61 -2.04 16.97
N GLU A 108 -4.56 -1.92 18.30
CA GLU A 108 -4.53 -3.08 19.21
C GLU A 108 -5.86 -3.85 19.24
N LYS A 109 -6.99 -3.19 18.97
CA LYS A 109 -8.27 -3.88 18.77
C LYS A 109 -8.26 -4.80 17.54
N ILE A 110 -7.45 -4.50 16.54
CA ILE A 110 -7.36 -5.27 15.29
C ILE A 110 -6.25 -6.32 15.37
N LEU A 111 -5.07 -5.95 15.85
CA LEU A 111 -3.85 -6.76 15.75
C LEU A 111 -3.32 -7.26 17.11
N GLY A 112 -3.97 -6.90 18.22
CA GLY A 112 -3.45 -7.12 19.57
C GLY A 112 -2.32 -6.15 19.93
N PRO A 113 -1.70 -6.30 21.11
CA PRO A 113 -0.58 -5.47 21.56
C PRO A 113 0.61 -5.51 20.59
N LEU A 114 1.22 -4.35 20.32
CA LEU A 114 2.30 -4.23 19.34
C LEU A 114 3.55 -3.59 19.95
N ASP A 115 4.71 -4.13 19.58
CA ASP A 115 6.02 -3.62 19.97
C ASP A 115 6.90 -3.40 18.75
N PHE A 116 7.08 -2.13 18.37
CA PHE A 116 7.91 -1.73 17.24
C PHE A 116 9.40 -1.58 17.59
N TYR A 117 9.82 -1.86 18.82
CA TYR A 117 11.25 -2.05 19.14
C TYR A 117 11.76 -3.42 18.65
N GLN A 118 10.86 -4.37 18.42
CA GLN A 118 11.20 -5.69 17.87
C GLN A 118 11.46 -5.64 16.36
N ASP A 119 12.09 -6.69 15.86
CA ASP A 119 12.34 -6.86 14.44
C ASP A 119 11.03 -7.04 13.66
N ARG A 120 10.98 -6.46 12.45
CA ARG A 120 9.77 -6.47 11.63
C ARG A 120 9.30 -7.90 11.34
N ASN A 121 8.00 -8.10 11.55
CA ASN A 121 7.28 -9.31 11.19
C ASN A 121 6.01 -8.94 10.40
N LEU A 122 5.22 -9.94 10.02
CA LEU A 122 4.00 -9.74 9.23
C LEU A 122 3.00 -8.79 9.94
N VAL A 123 2.79 -8.95 11.24
CA VAL A 123 1.85 -8.13 12.04
C VAL A 123 2.33 -6.68 12.10
N LEU A 124 3.61 -6.45 12.40
CA LEU A 124 4.20 -5.10 12.44
C LEU A 124 4.24 -4.43 11.06
N GLY A 125 4.38 -5.21 9.99
CA GLY A 125 4.26 -4.73 8.62
C GLY A 125 2.83 -4.28 8.31
N ALA A 126 1.83 -5.11 8.63
CA ALA A 126 0.41 -4.78 8.45
C ALA A 126 0.03 -3.51 9.23
N ALA A 127 0.45 -3.46 10.50
CA ALA A 127 0.24 -2.33 11.39
C ALA A 127 0.82 -1.02 10.83
N SER A 128 2.01 -1.08 10.23
CA SER A 128 2.67 0.11 9.67
C SER A 128 1.83 0.80 8.58
N TYR A 129 1.11 0.03 7.76
CA TYR A 129 0.27 0.60 6.71
C TYR A 129 -1.00 1.24 7.26
N LEU A 130 -1.64 0.65 8.27
CA LEU A 130 -2.77 1.28 8.97
C LEU A 130 -2.35 2.59 9.63
N LEU A 131 -1.23 2.56 10.33
CA LEU A 131 -0.65 3.74 10.98
C LEU A 131 -0.34 4.84 9.96
N ALA A 132 0.25 4.49 8.82
CA ALA A 132 0.56 5.44 7.76
C ALA A 132 -0.70 6.10 7.19
N ILE A 133 -1.75 5.33 6.92
CA ILE A 133 -3.04 5.87 6.43
C ILE A 133 -3.59 6.91 7.42
N GLU A 134 -3.62 6.58 8.71
CA GLU A 134 -4.11 7.48 9.75
C GLU A 134 -3.23 8.73 9.89
N CYS A 135 -1.91 8.58 9.86
CA CYS A 135 -0.99 9.72 9.91
C CYS A 135 -1.19 10.64 8.70
N TYR A 136 -1.30 10.10 7.48
CA TYR A 136 -1.52 10.90 6.26
C TYR A 136 -2.89 11.58 6.18
N GLN A 137 -3.91 11.12 6.92
CA GLN A 137 -5.18 11.86 7.03
C GLN A 137 -5.02 13.23 7.69
N ASN A 138 -3.98 13.40 8.51
CA ASN A 138 -3.72 14.64 9.22
C ASN A 138 -2.66 15.51 8.52
N ARG A 139 -2.21 15.13 7.32
CA ARG A 139 -1.16 15.82 6.58
C ARG A 139 -1.72 16.79 5.57
N LYS A 140 -0.98 17.89 5.36
CA LYS A 140 -1.35 18.92 4.39
C LYS A 140 -1.16 18.44 2.96
N ALA A 141 -1.91 19.05 2.04
CA ALA A 141 -1.84 18.77 0.61
C ALA A 141 -0.41 18.88 0.03
N THR A 142 0.45 19.69 0.64
CA THR A 142 1.85 19.93 0.22
C THR A 142 2.71 18.67 0.13
N VAL A 143 2.36 17.61 0.86
CA VAL A 143 3.06 16.32 0.80
C VAL A 143 2.34 15.26 -0.02
N ALA A 144 1.32 15.61 -0.82
CA ALA A 144 0.54 14.67 -1.61
C ALA A 144 0.03 13.44 -0.80
N PRO A 145 -0.75 13.65 0.28
CA PRO A 145 -1.23 12.57 1.13
C PRO A 145 -2.15 11.59 0.40
N THR A 146 -2.89 12.02 -0.62
CA THR A 146 -3.90 11.17 -1.28
C THR A 146 -3.32 9.96 -2.03
N PRO A 147 -2.34 10.11 -2.94
CA PRO A 147 -1.67 8.95 -3.55
C PRO A 147 -0.97 8.05 -2.51
N LYS A 148 -0.44 8.64 -1.43
CA LYS A 148 0.23 7.90 -0.35
C LYS A 148 -0.74 7.04 0.46
N LYS A 149 -1.94 7.57 0.76
CA LYS A 149 -3.05 6.81 1.37
C LYS A 149 -3.50 5.67 0.46
N ALA A 150 -3.63 5.91 -0.85
CA ALA A 150 -4.01 4.86 -1.82
C ALA A 150 -3.03 3.67 -1.80
N VAL A 151 -1.73 3.97 -1.89
CA VAL A 151 -0.66 2.96 -1.89
C VAL A 151 -0.56 2.24 -0.55
N CYS A 152 -0.67 2.96 0.58
CA CYS A 152 -0.71 2.32 1.89
C CYS A 152 -1.94 1.41 2.05
N SER A 153 -3.06 1.77 1.43
CA SER A 153 -4.29 0.97 1.53
C SER A 153 -4.20 -0.33 0.75
N VAL A 154 -3.72 -0.29 -0.50
CA VAL A 154 -3.56 -1.52 -1.27
C VAL A 154 -2.49 -2.44 -0.66
N ARG A 155 -1.36 -1.87 -0.19
CA ARG A 155 -0.33 -2.64 0.50
C ARG A 155 -0.82 -3.16 1.85
N GLY A 156 -1.58 -2.37 2.59
CA GLY A 156 -2.23 -2.83 3.81
C GLY A 156 -3.17 -4.00 3.54
N ALA A 157 -4.01 -3.92 2.51
CA ALA A 157 -4.92 -5.00 2.13
C ALA A 157 -4.18 -6.31 1.84
N TRP A 158 -3.05 -6.24 1.14
CA TRP A 158 -2.17 -7.41 0.92
C TRP A 158 -1.66 -8.06 2.20
N TYR A 159 -1.32 -7.25 3.20
CA TYR A 159 -0.88 -7.77 4.49
C TYR A 159 -2.02 -8.37 5.29
N PHE A 160 -3.21 -7.80 5.21
CA PHE A 160 -4.41 -8.37 5.85
C PHE A 160 -4.86 -9.65 5.14
N GLU A 161 -4.64 -9.79 3.84
CA GLU A 161 -4.79 -11.05 3.12
C GLU A 161 -3.78 -12.10 3.63
N ASP A 162 -2.49 -11.75 3.74
CA ASP A 162 -1.47 -12.65 4.28
C ASP A 162 -1.79 -13.07 5.73
N LEU A 163 -2.23 -12.12 6.57
CA LEU A 163 -2.67 -12.40 7.94
C LEU A 163 -3.90 -13.29 7.98
N ASN A 164 -4.89 -13.08 7.10
CA ASN A 164 -6.06 -13.94 7.03
C ASN A 164 -5.71 -15.37 6.62
N ASN A 165 -4.69 -15.53 5.76
CA ASN A 165 -4.20 -16.84 5.34
C ASN A 165 -3.45 -17.56 6.47
N ASP A 166 -2.64 -16.85 7.26
CA ASP A 166 -1.93 -17.43 8.41
C ASP A 166 -2.86 -17.61 9.64
N PHE A 167 -3.88 -16.77 9.80
CA PHE A 167 -4.80 -16.72 10.93
C PHE A 167 -6.26 -16.55 10.47
N PRO A 168 -6.88 -17.60 9.90
CA PRO A 168 -8.24 -17.51 9.37
C PRO A 168 -9.28 -17.28 10.48
N ASN A 169 -10.42 -16.69 10.11
CA ASN A 169 -11.58 -16.39 10.98
C ASN A 169 -11.34 -15.32 12.06
N MET A 170 -10.23 -14.58 12.00
CA MET A 170 -9.96 -13.45 12.88
C MET A 170 -10.59 -12.13 12.41
N GLY A 171 -11.27 -12.12 11.25
CA GLY A 171 -11.86 -10.93 10.64
C GLY A 171 -10.89 -10.07 9.83
N PHE A 172 -9.71 -10.60 9.51
CA PHE A 172 -8.71 -9.90 8.70
C PHE A 172 -9.15 -9.70 7.24
N ASP A 173 -9.96 -10.61 6.71
CA ASP A 173 -10.67 -10.47 5.43
C ASP A 173 -11.52 -9.19 5.36
N LYS A 174 -12.23 -8.84 6.44
CA LYS A 174 -13.04 -7.61 6.50
C LYS A 174 -12.17 -6.35 6.45
N VAL A 175 -11.05 -6.37 7.16
CA VAL A 175 -10.10 -5.25 7.14
C VAL A 175 -9.44 -5.12 5.78
N ARG A 176 -9.06 -6.25 5.16
CA ARG A 176 -8.57 -6.32 3.79
C ARG A 176 -9.54 -5.67 2.81
N ASP A 177 -10.82 -6.07 2.85
CA ASP A 177 -11.83 -5.57 1.90
C ASP A 177 -12.08 -4.07 2.10
N LEU A 178 -12.16 -3.60 3.35
CA LEU A 178 -12.25 -2.17 3.66
C LEU A 178 -11.05 -1.39 3.09
N LEU A 179 -9.84 -1.93 3.21
CA LEU A 179 -8.63 -1.27 2.69
C LEU A 179 -8.62 -1.24 1.16
N TYR A 180 -9.08 -2.29 0.48
CA TYR A 180 -9.22 -2.25 -0.98
C TYR A 180 -10.27 -1.24 -1.43
N GLN A 181 -11.41 -1.14 -0.75
CA GLN A 181 -12.43 -0.13 -1.04
C GLN A 181 -11.86 1.30 -0.89
N LYS A 182 -11.12 1.54 0.20
CA LYS A 182 -10.41 2.82 0.40
C LYS A 182 -9.37 3.09 -0.69
N ALA A 183 -8.62 2.06 -1.09
CA ALA A 183 -7.67 2.18 -2.19
C ALA A 183 -8.35 2.56 -3.51
N ALA A 184 -9.50 1.95 -3.84
CA ALA A 184 -10.27 2.28 -5.04
C ALA A 184 -10.69 3.76 -5.06
N GLY A 185 -11.21 4.27 -3.94
CA GLY A 185 -11.56 5.68 -3.78
C GLY A 185 -10.36 6.61 -3.94
N TRP A 186 -9.28 6.37 -3.19
CA TRP A 186 -8.10 7.24 -3.22
C TRP A 186 -7.31 7.17 -4.54
N TYR A 187 -7.31 6.04 -5.25
CA TYR A 187 -6.73 5.98 -6.59
C TYR A 187 -7.55 6.79 -7.60
N THR A 188 -8.88 6.75 -7.51
CA THR A 188 -9.76 7.59 -8.32
C THR A 188 -9.51 9.07 -8.04
N GLU A 189 -9.50 9.46 -6.77
CA GLU A 189 -9.20 10.83 -6.32
C GLU A 189 -7.80 11.27 -6.77
N THR A 190 -6.80 10.40 -6.71
CA THR A 190 -5.44 10.70 -7.21
C THR A 190 -5.45 11.13 -8.68
N MET A 191 -6.26 10.50 -9.52
CA MET A 191 -6.36 10.87 -10.95
C MET A 191 -7.07 12.20 -11.18
N GLU A 192 -8.03 12.55 -10.32
CA GLU A 192 -8.72 13.86 -10.34
C GLU A 192 -7.79 14.97 -9.85
N ILE A 193 -7.02 14.71 -8.79
CA ILE A 193 -5.99 15.60 -8.26
C ILE A 193 -4.91 15.87 -9.32
N MET A 194 -4.48 14.85 -10.09
CA MET A 194 -3.51 15.06 -11.17
C MET A 194 -4.02 15.97 -12.29
N GLN A 195 -5.34 16.04 -12.49
CA GLN A 195 -5.94 16.95 -13.47
C GLN A 195 -6.12 18.36 -12.91
N SER A 196 -6.49 18.47 -11.65
CA SER A 196 -6.77 19.75 -10.99
C SER A 196 -5.53 20.45 -10.40
N GLY A 197 -4.48 19.69 -10.08
CA GLY A 197 -3.27 20.19 -9.43
C GLY A 197 -3.41 20.50 -7.94
N SER A 198 -4.44 19.98 -7.26
CA SER A 198 -4.72 20.30 -5.84
C SER A 198 -3.70 19.71 -4.85
N GLU A 199 -2.96 18.66 -5.23
CA GLU A 199 -1.80 18.15 -4.51
C GLU A 199 -0.63 17.91 -5.50
N PRO A 200 0.64 18.00 -5.06
CA PRO A 200 1.80 17.77 -5.91
C PRO A 200 2.10 16.27 -6.07
N VAL A 201 1.22 15.55 -6.79
CA VAL A 201 1.27 14.09 -6.96
C VAL A 201 2.62 13.58 -7.48
N ASP A 202 3.34 14.36 -8.28
CA ASP A 202 4.67 14.02 -8.78
C ASP A 202 5.70 13.77 -7.67
N GLN A 203 5.53 14.38 -6.49
CA GLN A 203 6.38 14.10 -5.32
C GLN A 203 6.21 12.66 -4.82
N ALA A 204 5.06 12.03 -5.10
CA ALA A 204 4.76 10.64 -4.78
C ALA A 204 5.17 9.66 -5.89
N SER A 205 5.72 10.13 -7.03
CA SER A 205 6.10 9.30 -8.20
C SER A 205 6.93 8.05 -7.86
N TYR A 206 7.76 8.12 -6.82
CA TYR A 206 8.60 7.02 -6.35
C TYR A 206 7.84 5.82 -5.72
N ILE A 207 6.55 5.98 -5.42
CA ILE A 207 5.67 4.96 -4.82
C ILE A 207 4.33 4.81 -5.53
N LEU A 208 4.10 5.50 -6.67
CA LEU A 208 2.78 5.56 -7.28
C LEU A 208 2.20 4.20 -7.67
N GLY A 209 3.04 3.24 -8.06
CA GLY A 209 2.55 1.88 -8.18
C GLY A 209 2.91 1.03 -6.97
N PRO A 210 2.10 -0.01 -6.79
CA PRO A 210 1.82 -0.54 -5.48
C PRO A 210 2.92 -1.48 -4.98
N ASP A 211 3.86 -1.91 -5.82
CA ASP A 211 4.85 -2.93 -5.46
C ASP A 211 6.27 -2.38 -5.38
N THR A 212 7.09 -3.00 -4.53
CA THR A 212 8.51 -2.65 -4.35
C THR A 212 9.43 -3.29 -5.39
N ASP A 213 9.03 -4.41 -6.00
CA ASP A 213 9.69 -5.06 -7.13
C ASP A 213 9.64 -4.17 -8.36
N LYS A 214 8.45 -3.61 -8.62
CA LYS A 214 8.20 -2.71 -9.74
C LYS A 214 7.21 -1.63 -9.36
N ASN A 215 7.64 -0.39 -9.50
CA ASN A 215 6.83 0.77 -9.13
C ASN A 215 5.66 1.01 -10.10
N TRP A 216 5.56 0.42 -11.30
CA TRP A 216 4.46 0.61 -12.28
C TRP A 216 4.04 2.06 -12.63
N ALA A 217 4.64 3.08 -12.01
CA ALA A 217 4.33 4.49 -12.10
C ALA A 217 2.81 4.77 -12.12
N PHE A 218 2.41 5.77 -12.90
CA PHE A 218 1.02 6.15 -13.07
C PHE A 218 0.19 5.08 -13.80
N ASP A 219 0.82 4.20 -14.59
CA ASP A 219 0.09 3.10 -15.22
C ASP A 219 -0.51 2.15 -14.17
N GLY A 220 0.22 1.92 -13.06
CA GLY A 220 -0.26 1.15 -11.92
C GLY A 220 -1.46 1.81 -11.22
N VAL A 221 -1.48 3.13 -11.11
CA VAL A 221 -2.59 3.92 -10.54
C VAL A 221 -3.87 3.71 -11.36
N ILE A 222 -3.79 3.89 -12.68
CA ILE A 222 -4.93 3.71 -13.58
C ILE A 222 -5.44 2.28 -13.52
N TYR A 223 -4.53 1.31 -13.62
CA TYR A 223 -4.90 -0.10 -13.63
C TYR A 223 -5.57 -0.52 -12.32
N LEU A 224 -4.99 -0.18 -11.16
CA LEU A 224 -5.54 -0.53 -9.87
C LEU A 224 -6.86 0.18 -9.57
N SER A 225 -6.99 1.46 -9.95
CA SER A 225 -8.28 2.16 -9.84
C SER A 225 -9.37 1.37 -10.56
N ALA A 226 -9.14 0.97 -11.81
CA ALA A 226 -10.12 0.21 -12.59
C ALA A 226 -10.36 -1.20 -12.01
N TYR A 227 -9.32 -1.95 -11.68
CA TYR A 227 -9.48 -3.31 -11.14
C TYR A 227 -10.27 -3.31 -9.82
N LEU A 228 -9.89 -2.46 -8.88
CA LEU A 228 -10.55 -2.39 -7.57
C LEU A 228 -11.98 -1.85 -7.68
N THR A 229 -12.22 -0.89 -8.58
CA THR A 229 -13.57 -0.37 -8.84
C THR A 229 -14.51 -1.48 -9.33
N MET A 230 -14.06 -2.35 -10.24
CA MET A 230 -14.87 -3.47 -10.72
C MET A 230 -15.13 -4.50 -9.61
N LYS A 231 -14.08 -4.83 -8.85
CA LYS A 231 -14.10 -5.83 -7.78
C LYS A 231 -15.04 -5.44 -6.64
N PHE A 232 -15.04 -4.16 -6.24
CA PHE A 232 -15.80 -3.63 -5.11
C PHE A 232 -16.96 -2.71 -5.53
N ARG A 233 -17.48 -2.88 -6.75
CA ARG A 233 -18.55 -2.01 -7.29
C ARG A 233 -19.82 -2.00 -6.44
N ASP A 234 -20.11 -3.12 -5.78
CA ASP A 234 -21.34 -3.30 -5.01
C ASP A 234 -21.30 -2.52 -3.69
N GLU A 235 -20.10 -2.30 -3.15
CA GLU A 235 -19.86 -1.48 -1.97
C GLU A 235 -19.63 0.00 -2.31
N LEU A 236 -19.13 0.29 -3.52
CA LEU A 236 -18.86 1.66 -3.98
C LEU A 236 -20.11 2.39 -4.48
N ALA A 237 -21.14 1.68 -4.91
CA ALA A 237 -22.40 2.26 -5.38
C ALA A 237 -23.60 1.39 -5.00
N SER A 238 -24.70 2.00 -4.59
CA SER A 238 -25.88 1.29 -4.08
C SER A 238 -26.81 0.82 -5.19
N ASP A 239 -27.19 1.71 -6.12
CA ASP A 239 -28.17 1.41 -7.17
C ASP A 239 -27.52 0.93 -8.49
N PRO A 240 -28.25 0.14 -9.30
CA PRO A 240 -27.72 -0.39 -10.56
C PRO A 240 -27.23 0.66 -11.56
N ALA A 241 -27.88 1.84 -11.62
CA ALA A 241 -27.51 2.89 -12.56
C ALA A 241 -26.20 3.57 -12.12
N ALA A 242 -26.02 3.83 -10.83
CA ALA A 242 -24.76 4.34 -10.29
C ALA A 242 -23.61 3.34 -10.50
N LYS A 243 -23.85 2.03 -10.28
CA LYS A 243 -22.86 0.97 -10.55
C LYS A 243 -22.46 0.95 -12.03
N LEU A 244 -23.43 1.00 -12.95
CA LEU A 244 -23.16 1.04 -14.38
C LEU A 244 -22.32 2.28 -14.75
N ASN A 245 -22.70 3.46 -14.26
CA ASN A 245 -21.96 4.70 -14.50
C ASN A 245 -20.52 4.63 -13.96
N LEU A 246 -20.33 4.03 -12.78
CA LEU A 246 -19.02 3.79 -12.19
C LEU A 246 -18.16 2.91 -13.09
N LEU A 247 -18.72 1.81 -13.59
CA LEU A 247 -18.01 0.88 -14.47
C LEU A 247 -17.63 1.51 -15.81
N VAL A 248 -18.57 2.24 -16.44
CA VAL A 248 -18.32 2.92 -17.73
C VAL A 248 -17.19 3.94 -17.60
N ARG A 249 -17.18 4.73 -16.51
CA ARG A 249 -16.11 5.69 -16.23
C ARG A 249 -14.76 5.01 -16.01
N ALA A 250 -14.74 3.93 -15.22
CA ALA A 250 -13.52 3.18 -14.95
C ALA A 250 -12.95 2.52 -16.23
N LYS A 251 -13.80 1.90 -17.05
CA LYS A 251 -13.45 1.34 -18.37
C LYS A 251 -12.84 2.39 -19.30
N ARG A 252 -13.44 3.58 -19.39
CA ARG A 252 -12.92 4.69 -20.20
C ARG A 252 -11.54 5.14 -19.72
N THR A 253 -11.32 5.19 -18.41
CA THR A 253 -10.03 5.54 -17.83
C THR A 253 -8.98 4.45 -18.12
N LEU A 254 -9.36 3.18 -18.00
CA LEU A 254 -8.50 2.03 -18.28
C LEU A 254 -7.99 2.00 -19.73
N SER A 255 -8.83 2.33 -20.70
CA SER A 255 -8.45 2.33 -22.13
C SER A 255 -7.28 3.28 -22.45
N ARG A 256 -7.06 4.30 -21.61
CA ARG A 256 -5.93 5.25 -21.74
C ARG A 256 -4.57 4.56 -21.58
N LEU A 257 -4.50 3.39 -20.92
CA LEU A 257 -3.26 2.64 -20.72
C LEU A 257 -2.65 2.16 -22.04
N TYR A 258 -3.48 1.72 -22.99
CA TYR A 258 -3.02 1.10 -24.24
C TYR A 258 -3.50 1.82 -25.52
N GLY A 259 -4.48 2.73 -25.44
CA GLY A 259 -5.03 3.45 -26.59
C GLY A 259 -4.15 4.60 -27.14
N SER A 260 -3.09 5.00 -26.43
CA SER A 260 -2.19 6.09 -26.84
C SER A 260 -0.97 5.52 -27.58
N GLY A 261 -1.10 5.29 -28.90
CA GLY A 261 -0.19 4.49 -29.73
C GLY A 261 1.32 4.81 -29.71
N LYS A 262 1.74 6.04 -29.37
CA LYS A 262 3.19 6.36 -29.19
C LYS A 262 3.71 6.02 -27.78
N GLY A 263 2.86 6.08 -26.76
CA GLY A 263 3.21 5.82 -25.36
C GLY A 263 3.19 4.35 -24.97
N SER A 264 2.55 3.48 -25.75
CA SER A 264 2.46 2.03 -25.44
C SER A 264 3.73 1.24 -25.77
N LYS A 265 4.61 1.74 -26.66
CA LYS A 265 5.81 1.01 -27.10
C LYS A 265 6.90 0.86 -26.03
N SER A 266 6.97 1.79 -25.08
CA SER A 266 7.94 1.76 -23.97
C SER A 266 7.37 1.14 -22.69
N LYS A 267 6.06 0.87 -22.66
CA LYS A 267 5.39 0.31 -21.48
C LYS A 267 5.64 -1.19 -21.38
N PRO A 268 5.74 -1.74 -20.15
CA PRO A 268 5.84 -3.18 -19.97
C PRO A 268 4.63 -3.90 -20.56
N SER A 269 4.85 -4.94 -21.38
CA SER A 269 3.77 -5.71 -22.00
C SER A 269 2.77 -6.25 -20.97
N VAL A 270 3.28 -6.73 -19.83
CA VAL A 270 2.47 -7.37 -18.79
C VAL A 270 1.30 -6.52 -18.31
N ILE A 271 1.50 -5.22 -18.01
CA ILE A 271 0.39 -4.36 -17.55
C ILE A 271 -0.57 -3.98 -18.68
N ILE A 272 -0.07 -3.93 -19.93
CA ILE A 272 -0.91 -3.73 -21.10
C ILE A 272 -1.84 -4.93 -21.31
N ASP A 273 -1.30 -6.14 -21.21
CA ASP A 273 -2.05 -7.38 -21.40
C ASP A 273 -3.12 -7.53 -20.30
N MET A 274 -2.73 -7.31 -19.04
CA MET A 274 -3.68 -7.28 -17.91
C MET A 274 -4.76 -6.21 -18.09
N ALA A 275 -4.42 -5.02 -18.61
CA ALA A 275 -5.38 -3.96 -18.86
C ALA A 275 -6.37 -4.30 -19.98
N LYS A 276 -5.95 -5.03 -21.02
CA LYS A 276 -6.83 -5.50 -22.10
C LYS A 276 -7.79 -6.57 -21.60
N GLU A 277 -7.29 -7.56 -20.86
CA GLU A 277 -8.12 -8.60 -20.23
C GLU A 277 -9.19 -7.97 -19.33
N LEU A 278 -8.77 -7.04 -18.47
CA LEU A 278 -9.69 -6.30 -17.61
C LEU A 278 -10.72 -5.49 -18.42
N TYR A 279 -10.31 -4.85 -19.52
CA TYR A 279 -11.24 -4.10 -20.38
C TYR A 279 -12.31 -4.99 -21.02
N ASP A 280 -11.95 -6.21 -21.40
CA ASP A 280 -12.88 -7.19 -21.95
C ASP A 280 -13.88 -7.67 -20.87
N GLU A 281 -13.43 -7.89 -19.64
CA GLU A 281 -14.30 -8.17 -18.49
C GLU A 281 -15.29 -7.03 -18.23
N TYR A 282 -14.81 -5.79 -18.24
CA TYR A 282 -15.65 -4.60 -18.17
C TYR A 282 -16.71 -4.55 -19.27
N SER A 283 -16.34 -4.92 -20.50
CA SER A 283 -17.25 -4.89 -21.64
C SER A 283 -18.40 -5.88 -21.47
N LYS A 284 -18.11 -7.11 -21.05
CA LYS A 284 -19.12 -8.13 -20.74
C LYS A 284 -20.05 -7.67 -19.62
N LEU A 285 -19.48 -7.18 -18.52
CA LEU A 285 -20.24 -6.76 -17.35
C LEU A 285 -21.17 -5.58 -17.65
N ILE A 286 -20.71 -4.59 -18.43
CA ILE A 286 -21.53 -3.44 -18.83
C ILE A 286 -22.68 -3.88 -19.74
N GLU A 287 -22.44 -4.80 -20.66
CA GLU A 287 -23.47 -5.36 -21.54
C GLU A 287 -24.55 -6.11 -20.73
N GLU A 288 -24.13 -6.95 -19.78
CA GLU A 288 -25.03 -7.65 -18.85
C GLU A 288 -25.89 -6.68 -18.00
N MET A 289 -25.36 -5.48 -17.72
CA MET A 289 -26.05 -4.43 -16.95
C MET A 289 -26.90 -3.48 -17.80
N GLY A 290 -27.10 -3.77 -19.10
CA GLY A 290 -27.96 -2.99 -19.99
C GLY A 290 -27.26 -2.00 -20.92
N GLY A 291 -25.92 -2.08 -21.01
CA GLY A 291 -25.11 -1.36 -22.00
C GLY A 291 -24.80 0.10 -21.67
N GLU A 292 -23.95 0.72 -22.49
CA GLU A 292 -23.73 2.17 -22.48
C GLU A 292 -24.95 2.86 -23.12
N LYS A 293 -25.66 3.70 -22.36
CA LYS A 293 -26.71 4.58 -22.89
C LYS A 293 -26.15 5.91 -23.36
#